data_AF-A0A166QZ67-F1
#
_entry.id   AF-A0A166QZ67-F1
#
_cell.length_a   1.000
_cell.length_b   1.000
_cell.length_c   1.000
_cell.angle_alpha   90.00
_cell.angle_beta   90.00
_cell.angle_gamma   90.00
#
_symmetry.space_group_name_H-M   'P 1'
#
loop_
_entity.id
_entity.type
_entity.pdbx_description
1 polymer ?
#
loop_
_entity_poly.entity_id
_entity_poly.type
_entity_poly.pdbx_seq_one_letter_code
_entity_poly.pdbx_strand_id
1 'polypeptide(L)' 'IHLPYLPAYPPDFNPIEEGFSAMKAWLRRNRDYSLVCPPSGLPSSMDPYYLLWDAVYTAMTPSNIRG' A
#
# COMPACT_ATOMS: atom_id res chain seq x y z
N ILE A 1 22.49 2.80 13.66
CA ILE A 1 21.51 2.10 12.80
C ILE A 1 21.98 0.66 12.67
N HIS A 2 21.21 -0.32 13.15
CA HIS A 2 21.54 -1.74 13.07
C HIS A 2 20.59 -2.37 12.06
N LEU A 3 21.12 -2.91 10.96
CA LEU A 3 20.30 -3.64 10.00
C LEU A 3 20.18 -5.10 10.47
N PRO A 4 18.97 -5.62 10.72
CA PRO A 4 18.79 -7.04 10.99
C PRO A 4 19.21 -7.84 9.75
N TYR A 5 20.11 -8.81 9.95
CA TYR A 5 20.43 -9.78 8.91
C TYR A 5 19.21 -10.66 8.68
N LEU A 6 18.71 -10.62 7.46
CA LEU A 6 17.60 -11.42 7.01
C LEU A 6 18.21 -12.51 6.10
N PRO A 7 18.08 -13.80 6.45
CA PRO A 7 18.63 -14.88 5.63
C PRO A 7 18.00 -14.85 4.23
N ALA A 8 18.57 -15.56 3.26
CA ALA A 8 17.94 -15.70 1.96
C ALA A 8 16.66 -16.56 2.11
N TYR A 9 15.55 -15.95 2.50
CA TYR A 9 14.23 -16.55 2.44
C TYR A 9 13.62 -16.27 1.05
N PRO A 10 12.77 -17.17 0.54
CA PRO A 10 11.96 -16.89 -0.64
C PRO A 10 11.20 -15.57 -0.43
N PRO A 11 11.07 -14.70 -1.45
CA PRO A 11 10.40 -13.40 -1.33
C PRO A 11 9.02 -13.51 -0.67
N ASP A 12 8.33 -14.62 -0.88
CA ASP A 12 7.04 -14.97 -0.28
C ASP A 12 7.01 -14.96 1.27
N PHE A 13 8.15 -15.04 1.94
CA PHE A 13 8.24 -15.03 3.41
C PHE A 13 8.56 -13.66 4.01
N ASN A 14 8.61 -12.59 3.21
CA ASN A 14 8.71 -11.24 3.75
C ASN A 14 7.31 -10.71 4.12
N PRO A 15 7.01 -10.45 5.41
CA PRO A 15 5.68 -10.00 5.85
C PRO A 15 5.21 -8.70 5.18
N ILE A 16 6.14 -7.92 4.61
CA ILE A 16 5.80 -6.69 3.89
C ILE A 16 5.11 -6.95 2.54
N GLU A 17 5.38 -8.11 1.91
CA GLU A 17 4.83 -8.49 0.60
C GLU A 17 3.31 -8.67 0.65
N GLU A 18 2.83 -9.33 1.71
CA GLU A 18 1.41 -9.50 2.00
C GLU A 18 0.73 -8.13 2.22
N GLY A 19 1.38 -7.25 2.98
CA GLY A 19 0.97 -5.85 3.16
C GLY A 19 0.82 -5.10 1.84
N PHE A 20 1.85 -5.13 0.99
CA PHE A 20 1.81 -4.49 -0.32
C PHE A 20 0.75 -5.10 -1.23
N SER A 21 0.50 -6.40 -1.13
CA SER A 21 -0.54 -7.09 -1.89
C SER A 21 -1.95 -6.64 -1.47
N ALA A 22 -2.21 -6.50 -0.16
CA ALA A 22 -3.45 -5.94 0.35
C ALA A 22 -3.68 -4.48 -0.12
N MET A 23 -2.64 -3.64 -0.03
CA MET A 23 -2.70 -2.25 -0.50
C MET A 23 -2.98 -2.17 -2.01
N LYS A 24 -2.30 -2.97 -2.84
CA LYS A 24 -2.56 -3.06 -4.29
C LYS A 24 -4.00 -3.51 -4.58
N ALA A 25 -4.52 -4.48 -3.83
CA ALA A 25 -5.90 -4.93 -3.97
C ALA A 25 -6.90 -3.82 -3.65
N TRP A 26 -6.66 -3.05 -2.59
CA TRP A 26 -7.48 -1.89 -2.24
C TRP A 26 -7.46 -0.81 -3.32
N LEU A 27 -6.29 -0.45 -3.86
CA LEU A 27 -6.17 0.53 -4.95
C LEU A 27 -6.94 0.09 -6.21
N ARG A 28 -6.91 -1.21 -6.53
CA ARG A 28 -7.68 -1.77 -7.65
C ARG A 28 -9.19 -1.71 -7.42
N ARG A 29 -9.66 -1.91 -6.19
CA ARG A 29 -11.09 -1.79 -5.83
C ARG A 29 -11.55 -0.34 -5.83
N ASN A 30 -10.65 0.58 -5.46
CA ASN A 30 -10.88 2.02 -5.44
C ASN A 30 -10.30 2.69 -6.69
N ARG A 31 -10.32 1.99 -7.83
CA ARG A 31 -9.65 2.43 -9.07
C ARG A 31 -10.09 3.82 -9.49
N ASP A 32 -11.38 4.12 -9.46
CA ASP A 32 -11.88 5.41 -9.94
C ASP A 32 -11.40 6.55 -9.04
N TYR A 33 -11.46 6.38 -7.72
CA TYR A 33 -10.87 7.31 -6.75
C TYR A 33 -9.34 7.46 -6.94
N SER A 34 -8.64 6.34 -7.15
CA SER A 34 -7.18 6.31 -7.34
C SER A 34 -6.74 6.96 -8.66
N LEU A 35 -7.56 6.87 -9.70
CA LEU A 35 -7.30 7.42 -11.03
C LEU A 35 -7.71 8.88 -11.20
N VAL A 36 -8.56 9.42 -10.32
CA VAL A 36 -8.82 10.88 -10.28
C VAL A 36 -7.61 11.61 -9.66
N CYS A 37 -6.69 10.87 -9.05
CA CYS A 37 -5.49 11.35 -8.39
C CYS A 37 -4.18 11.27 -9.24
N PRO A 38 -4.11 11.75 -10.51
CA PRO A 38 -2.81 12.16 -11.10
C PRO A 38 -2.89 13.25 -12.21
N PRO A 39 -1.76 13.81 -12.72
CA PRO A 39 -0.59 14.40 -12.05
C PRO A 39 -0.75 15.94 -11.88
N SER A 40 -0.21 16.49 -10.78
CA SER A 40 0.09 17.93 -10.58
C SER A 40 -0.91 18.97 -11.15
N GLY A 41 -1.78 19.52 -10.29
CA GLY A 41 -2.61 20.69 -10.63
C GLY A 41 -4.00 20.73 -9.98
N LEU A 42 -4.39 19.67 -9.26
CA LEU A 42 -5.66 19.59 -8.52
C LEU A 42 -5.53 20.15 -7.09
N PRO A 43 -6.65 20.56 -6.44
CA PRO A 43 -6.64 21.04 -5.05
C PRO A 43 -6.06 19.98 -4.09
N SER A 44 -5.45 20.43 -2.98
CA SER A 44 -4.66 19.56 -2.07
C SER A 44 -5.43 18.39 -1.43
N SER A 45 -6.75 18.33 -1.61
CA SER A 45 -7.61 17.21 -1.22
C SER A 45 -7.47 15.97 -2.13
N MET A 46 -6.71 16.07 -3.22
CA MET A 46 -6.45 14.99 -4.19
C MET A 46 -4.93 14.79 -4.39
N ASP A 47 -4.20 14.80 -3.27
CA ASP A 47 -2.77 14.49 -3.26
C ASP A 47 -2.57 12.96 -3.18
N PRO A 48 -1.77 12.36 -4.09
CA PRO A 48 -1.38 10.96 -4.02
C PRO A 48 -0.80 10.56 -2.65
N TYR A 49 -0.18 11.49 -1.92
CA TYR A 49 0.28 11.29 -0.56
C TYR A 49 -0.85 10.81 0.36
N TYR A 50 -1.99 11.51 0.38
CA TYR A 50 -3.12 11.14 1.24
C TYR A 50 -3.79 9.85 0.78
N LEU A 51 -3.89 9.62 -0.54
CA LEU A 51 -4.39 8.37 -1.12
C LEU A 51 -3.58 7.16 -0.64
N LEU A 52 -2.25 7.25 -0.68
CA LEU A 52 -1.37 6.17 -0.25
C LEU A 52 -1.49 5.93 1.26
N TRP A 53 -1.58 6.98 2.08
CA TRP A 53 -1.80 6.82 3.52
C TRP A 53 -3.15 6.20 3.86
N ASP A 54 -4.22 6.59 3.18
CA ASP A 54 -5.53 5.97 3.36
C ASP A 54 -5.49 4.48 2.98
N ALA A 55 -4.83 4.14 1.87
CA ALA A 55 -4.62 2.75 1.48
C ALA A 55 -3.82 1.97 2.53
N VAL A 56 -2.78 2.55 3.13
CA VAL A 56 -2.00 1.91 4.20
C VAL A 56 -2.88 1.64 5.42
N TYR A 57 -3.55 2.66 5.96
CA TYR A 57 -4.32 2.53 7.21
C TYR A 57 -5.58 1.67 7.05
N THR A 58 -6.18 1.66 5.87
CA THR A 58 -7.40 0.90 5.60
C THR A 58 -7.10 -0.52 5.15
N ALA A 59 -6.09 -0.72 4.30
CA ALA A 59 -5.83 -2.01 3.65
C ALA A 59 -4.79 -2.87 4.34
N MET A 60 -3.74 -2.30 4.96
CA MET A 60 -2.65 -3.07 5.58
C MET A 60 -2.97 -3.48 7.02
N THR A 61 -4.15 -4.08 7.21
CA THR A 61 -4.62 -4.57 8.51
C THR A 61 -4.37 -6.08 8.66
N PRO A 62 -4.26 -6.62 9.88
CA PRO A 62 -4.03 -8.05 10.10
C PRO A 62 -5.09 -9.00 9.48
N SER A 63 -6.29 -8.48 9.17
CA SER A 63 -7.36 -9.21 8.50
C SER A 63 -7.20 -9.28 6.98
N ASN A 64 -6.53 -8.30 6.38
CA ASN A 64 -6.36 -8.19 4.93
C ASN A 64 -5.01 -8.74 4.44
N ILE A 65 -4.02 -8.79 5.33
CA ILE A 65 -2.65 -9.25 5.03
C ILE A 65 -2.58 -10.79 4.95
N ARG A 66 -3.49 -11.52 5.63
CA ARG A 66 -3.55 -12.99 5.61
C ARG A 66 -4.58 -13.56 4.63
N GLY A 67 -4.75 -12.89 3.49
CA GLY A 67 -5.71 -13.23 2.44
C GLY A 67 -5.14 -14.14 1.36
#